data_AF-A0A0R3MMG8-F1
#
_entry.id   AF-A0A0R3MMG8-F1
#
_cell.length_a   1.000
_cell.length_b   1.000
_cell.length_c   1.000
_cell.angle_alpha   90.00
_cell.angle_beta   90.00
_cell.angle_gamma   90.00
#
_symmetry.space_group_name_H-M   'P 1'
#
loop_
_entity.id
_entity.type
_entity.pdbx_description
1 polymer ?
#
loop_
_entity_poly.entity_id
_entity_poly.type
_entity_poly.pdbx_seq_one_letter_code
_entity_poly.pdbx_strand_id
1 'polypeptide(L)'
;MNNSAKKLRLPSRGAALCNEAIEGFADRAAKVAMIAEASQKLEELFDVLRIDHVNDHNTRDTPRRVAKMLVEEVLRGRYDGGAENHRIRKRRTL
;
A
#
# COMPACT_ATOMS: atom_id res chain seq x y z
N MET A 1 5.20 -27.17 -3.73
CA MET A 1 3.98 -26.57 -3.15
C MET A 1 4.09 -25.08 -3.38
N ASN A 2 3.54 -24.60 -4.50
CA ASN A 2 3.92 -23.33 -5.08
C ASN A 2 2.80 -22.36 -4.71
N ASN A 3 3.01 -21.62 -3.62
CA ASN A 3 2.05 -20.62 -3.16
C ASN A 3 2.18 -19.38 -4.06
N SER A 4 1.68 -19.50 -5.30
CA SER A 4 1.45 -18.36 -6.18
C SER A 4 0.29 -17.56 -5.61
N ALA A 5 0.58 -16.79 -4.56
CA ALA A 5 -0.28 -15.70 -4.13
C ALA A 5 -0.57 -14.86 -5.37
N LYS A 6 -1.85 -14.79 -5.75
CA LYS A 6 -2.33 -13.97 -6.86
C LYS A 6 -1.81 -12.55 -6.64
N LYS A 7 -0.70 -12.20 -7.29
CA LYS A 7 -0.17 -10.84 -7.34
C LYS A 7 -1.28 -10.01 -7.97
N LEU A 8 -1.98 -9.23 -7.15
CA LEU A 8 -3.01 -8.33 -7.64
C LEU A 8 -2.28 -7.41 -8.63
N ARG A 9 -2.52 -7.64 -9.92
CA ARG A 9 -1.83 -6.93 -11.00
C ARG A 9 -2.41 -5.52 -10.98
N LEU A 10 -1.73 -4.63 -10.26
CA LEU A 10 -2.10 -3.21 -10.22
C LEU A 10 -2.19 -2.71 -11.68
N PRO A 11 -3.18 -1.87 -12.00
CA PRO A 11 -3.38 -1.40 -13.38
C PRO A 11 -2.10 -0.79 -13.95
N SER A 12 -1.94 -0.95 -15.26
CA SER A 12 -0.76 -0.58 -16.06
C SER A 12 -0.17 0.78 -15.68
N ARG A 13 1.15 0.78 -15.42
CA ARG A 13 1.97 1.87 -14.86
C ARG A 13 1.85 3.21 -15.60
N GLY A 14 1.34 4.22 -14.89
CA GLY A 14 1.91 5.56 -14.89
C GLY A 14 2.35 5.87 -13.47
N ALA A 15 3.60 6.26 -13.25
CA ALA A 15 3.99 6.81 -11.95
C ALA A 15 3.24 8.14 -11.76
N ALA A 16 2.34 8.19 -10.79
CA ALA A 16 1.65 9.42 -10.40
C ALA A 16 2.53 10.18 -9.40
N LEU A 17 2.52 11.51 -9.43
CA LEU A 17 3.21 12.33 -8.44
C LEU A 17 2.72 11.98 -7.03
N CYS A 18 3.57 12.08 -6.00
CA CYS A 18 3.21 11.63 -4.65
C CYS A 18 1.92 12.30 -4.11
N ASN A 19 1.67 13.55 -4.49
CA ASN A 19 0.50 14.34 -4.13
C ASN A 19 -0.76 14.04 -4.97
N GLU A 20 -0.67 13.21 -6.00
CA GLU A 20 -1.83 12.80 -6.81
C GLU A 20 -2.57 11.64 -6.15
N ALA A 21 -3.90 11.67 -6.19
CA ALA A 21 -4.73 10.54 -5.80
C ALA A 21 -4.71 9.47 -6.90
N ILE A 22 -4.68 8.19 -6.51
CA ILE A 22 -4.76 7.05 -7.42
C ILE A 22 -6.13 6.38 -7.27
N GLU A 23 -6.78 6.09 -8.39
CA GLU A 23 -8.03 5.34 -8.43
C GLU A 23 -7.81 3.83 -8.21
N GLY A 24 -8.85 3.11 -7.74
CA GLY A 24 -8.80 1.65 -7.59
C GLY A 24 -8.27 1.12 -6.26
N PHE A 25 -7.89 1.99 -5.33
CA PHE A 25 -7.41 1.62 -3.98
C PHE A 25 -8.27 2.12 -2.82
N ALA A 26 -9.43 2.70 -3.13
CA ALA A 26 -10.40 3.09 -2.09
C ALA A 26 -11.00 1.87 -1.37
N ASP A 27 -10.94 0.68 -2.00
CA ASP A 27 -11.42 -0.56 -1.39
C ASP A 27 -10.45 -1.10 -0.33
N ARG A 28 -11.00 -1.58 0.78
CA ARG A 28 -10.25 -2.13 1.91
C ARG A 28 -9.43 -3.34 1.51
N ALA A 29 -9.96 -4.24 0.67
CA ALA A 29 -9.22 -5.43 0.25
C ALA A 29 -8.00 -5.07 -0.62
N ALA A 30 -8.15 -4.07 -1.49
CA ALA A 30 -7.03 -3.53 -2.27
C ALA A 30 -5.92 -2.93 -1.39
N LYS A 31 -6.28 -2.17 -0.34
CA LYS A 31 -5.30 -1.64 0.63
C LYS A 31 -4.59 -2.74 1.42
N VAL A 32 -5.32 -3.76 1.87
CA VAL A 32 -4.73 -4.91 2.57
C VAL A 32 -3.70 -5.63 1.69
N ALA A 33 -4.04 -5.86 0.41
CA ALA A 33 -3.10 -6.47 -0.54
C ALA A 33 -1.86 -5.59 -0.78
N MET A 34 -2.03 -4.28 -0.90
CA MET A 34 -0.92 -3.34 -1.05
C MET A 34 -0.01 -3.34 0.18
N ILE A 35 -0.57 -3.31 1.39
CA ILE A 35 0.20 -3.34 2.64
C ILE A 35 0.99 -4.64 2.74
N ALA A 36 0.39 -5.78 2.39
CA ALA A 36 1.09 -7.07 2.38
C ALA A 36 2.27 -7.07 1.40
N GLU A 37 2.09 -6.59 0.17
CA GLU A 37 3.17 -6.51 -0.82
C GLU A 37 4.27 -5.51 -0.39
N ALA A 38 3.89 -4.35 0.14
CA ALA A 38 4.84 -3.38 0.67
C ALA A 38 5.62 -3.91 1.89
N SER A 39 4.98 -4.71 2.75
CA SER A 39 5.64 -5.34 3.91
C SER A 39 6.77 -6.26 3.45
N GLN A 40 6.53 -7.10 2.44
CA GLN A 40 7.56 -7.98 1.86
C GLN A 40 8.74 -7.16 1.29
N LYS A 41 8.47 -6.01 0.67
CA LYS A 41 9.54 -5.13 0.17
C LYS A 41 10.31 -4.44 1.29
N LEU A 42 9.69 -4.18 2.42
CA LEU A 42 10.37 -3.65 3.60
C LEU A 42 11.20 -4.71 4.32
N GLU A 43 10.77 -5.98 4.31
CA GLU A 43 11.59 -7.12 4.75
C GLU A 43 12.88 -7.20 3.92
N GLU A 44 12.76 -7.17 2.58
CA GLU A 44 13.93 -7.14 1.67
C GLU A 44 14.85 -5.92 1.94
N LEU A 45 14.29 -4.75 2.26
CA LEU A 45 15.08 -3.57 2.65
C LEU A 45 15.82 -3.80 3.98
N PHE A 46 15.19 -4.47 4.95
CA PHE A 46 15.81 -4.74 6.24
C PHE A 46 16.99 -5.70 6.09
N ASP A 47 16.90 -6.66 5.17
CA ASP A 47 18.03 -7.54 4.80
C ASP A 47 19.21 -6.74 4.25
N VAL A 48 18.96 -5.78 3.35
CA VAL A 48 20.00 -4.88 2.81
C VAL A 48 20.64 -4.04 3.91
N LEU A 49 19.84 -3.55 4.86
CA LEU A 49 20.31 -2.77 6.01
C LEU A 49 20.94 -3.64 7.10
N ARG A 50 21.01 -4.96 6.93
CA ARG A 50 21.57 -5.92 7.88
C ARG A 50 20.82 -5.90 9.23
N ILE A 51 19.51 -5.70 9.20
CA ILE A 51 18.60 -5.75 10.36
C ILE A 51 18.01 -7.16 10.47
N ASP A 52 18.27 -7.86 11.56
CA ASP A 52 17.74 -9.21 11.80
C ASP A 52 16.25 -9.19 12.21
N HIS A 53 15.38 -8.97 11.25
CA HIS A 53 13.94 -8.95 11.45
C HIS A 53 13.32 -10.35 11.67
N VAL A 54 14.09 -11.42 11.60
CA VAL A 54 13.57 -12.78 11.82
C VAL A 54 13.66 -13.12 13.30
N ASN A 55 14.84 -12.92 13.90
CA ASN A 55 15.11 -13.34 15.28
C ASN A 55 14.87 -12.24 16.30
N ASP A 56 14.98 -10.96 15.95
CA ASP A 56 14.70 -9.86 16.88
C ASP A 56 13.20 -9.55 16.97
N HIS A 57 12.64 -9.75 18.16
CA HIS A 57 11.24 -9.48 18.47
C HIS A 57 10.84 -8.01 18.27
N ASN A 58 11.77 -7.06 18.38
CA ASN A 58 11.47 -5.64 18.18
C ASN A 58 11.22 -5.32 16.71
N THR A 59 11.91 -6.03 15.82
CA THR A 59 11.91 -5.76 14.37
C THR A 59 11.05 -6.74 13.57
N ARG A 60 10.66 -7.88 14.13
CA ARG A 60 9.82 -8.91 13.47
C ARG A 60 8.56 -8.41 12.79
N ASP A 61 7.83 -7.53 13.46
CA ASP A 61 6.58 -6.98 12.92
C ASP A 61 6.75 -5.57 12.32
N THR A 62 7.97 -5.01 12.37
CA THR A 62 8.24 -3.64 11.92
C THR A 62 7.96 -3.42 10.43
N PRO A 63 8.35 -4.32 9.50
CA PRO A 63 8.03 -4.16 8.08
C PRO A 63 6.53 -3.95 7.83
N ARG A 64 5.69 -4.77 8.49
CA ARG A 64 4.23 -4.65 8.42
C ARG A 64 3.71 -3.34 9.00
N ARG A 65 4.21 -2.92 10.16
CA ARG A 65 3.80 -1.65 10.79
C ARG A 65 4.16 -0.45 9.92
N VAL A 66 5.36 -0.44 9.35
CA VAL A 66 5.82 0.64 8.46
C VAL A 66 5.00 0.67 7.17
N ALA A 67 4.74 -0.48 6.53
CA ALA A 67 3.89 -0.55 5.34
C ALA A 67 2.49 0.01 5.63
N LYS A 68 1.87 -0.41 6.74
CA LYS A 68 0.55 0.06 7.16
C LYS A 68 0.54 1.57 7.40
N MET A 69 1.52 2.09 8.16
CA MET A 69 1.67 3.51 8.43
C MET A 69 1.79 4.32 7.13
N LEU A 70 2.62 3.85 6.18
CA LEU A 70 2.77 4.52 4.90
C LEU A 70 1.44 4.61 4.13
N VAL A 71 0.67 3.52 4.07
CA VAL A 71 -0.57 3.45 3.28
C VAL A 71 -1.76 4.13 3.97
N GLU A 72 -1.97 3.87 5.25
CA GLU A 72 -3.19 4.29 5.97
C GLU A 72 -3.03 5.64 6.69
N GLU A 73 -1.79 6.08 6.94
CA GLU A 73 -1.53 7.29 7.73
C GLU A 73 -0.85 8.37 6.88
N VAL A 74 0.36 8.10 6.40
CA VAL A 74 1.21 9.10 5.71
C VAL A 74 0.68 9.43 4.32
N LEU A 75 0.36 8.40 3.53
CA LEU A 75 -0.10 8.54 2.14
C LEU A 75 -1.61 8.29 2.02
N ARG A 76 -2.38 8.40 3.10
CA ARG A 76 -3.83 8.15 3.08
C ARG A 76 -4.55 8.93 1.98
N GLY A 77 -4.20 10.21 1.81
CA GLY A 77 -4.79 11.08 0.78
C GLY A 77 -4.60 10.56 -0.65
N ARG A 78 -3.52 9.81 -0.90
CA ARG A 78 -3.24 9.19 -2.21
C ARG A 78 -4.21 8.05 -2.52
N TYR A 79 -4.60 7.26 -1.53
CA TYR A 79 -5.39 6.04 -1.73
C TYR A 79 -6.89 6.25 -1.46
N ASP A 80 -7.23 7.18 -0.57
CA ASP A 80 -8.62 7.50 -0.23
C ASP A 80 -9.15 8.74 -0.98
N GLY A 81 -8.27 9.65 -1.43
CA GLY A 81 -8.66 10.93 -2.06
C GLY A 81 -9.38 10.80 -3.40
N GLY A 82 -9.20 9.69 -4.13
CA GLY A 82 -9.94 9.42 -5.37
C GLY A 82 -11.45 9.21 -5.12
N ALA A 83 -11.82 8.69 -3.94
CA ALA A 83 -13.22 8.45 -3.59
C ALA A 83 -13.99 9.75 -3.30
N GLU A 84 -13.34 10.76 -2.74
CA GLU A 84 -13.90 12.10 -2.51
C GLU A 84 -14.19 12.80 -3.85
N ASN A 85 -13.22 12.80 -4.76
CA ASN A 85 -13.33 13.44 -6.07
C ASN A 85 -14.43 12.82 -6.94
N HIS A 86 -14.63 11.50 -6.86
CA HIS A 86 -15.70 10.82 -7.58
C HIS A 86 -17.10 11.18 -7.02
N ARG A 87 -17.23 11.37 -5.69
CA ARG A 87 -18.48 11.80 -5.04
C ARG A 87 -18.85 13.25 -5.37
N ILE A 88 -17.87 14.15 -5.40
CA ILE A 88 -18.09 15.57 -5.75
C ILE A 88 -18.51 15.70 -7.23
N ARG A 89 -17.84 14.97 -8.15
CA ARG A 89 -18.17 15.03 -9.57
C ARG A 89 -19.60 14.54 -9.87
N LYS A 90 -20.09 13.47 -9.23
CA LYS A 90 -21.46 12.98 -9.41
C LYS A 90 -22.56 13.93 -8.93
N ARG A 91 -22.29 14.80 -7.94
CA ARG A 91 -23.28 15.78 -7.44
C ARG A 91 -23.43 17.01 -8.34
N ARG A 92 -22.44 17.30 -9.19
CA ARG A 92 -22.43 18.50 -10.06
C ARG A 92 -23.10 18.25 -11.42
N THR A 93 -23.48 17.01 -11.71
CA THR A 93 -24.12 16.57 -12.96
C THR A 93 -25.60 16.22 -12.80
N LEU A 94 -26.17 16.51 -11.62
CA LEU A 94 -27.60 16.41 -11.30
C LEU A 94 -28.19 17.79 -11.06
#